data_AF-W9BUY8-F1
#
_entry.id   AF-W9BUY8-F1
#
_cell.length_a   1.000
_cell.length_b   1.000
_cell.length_c   1.000
_cell.angle_alpha   90.00
_cell.angle_beta   90.00
_cell.angle_gamma   90.00
#
_symmetry.space_group_name_H-M   'P 1'
#
loop_
_entity.id
_entity.type
_entity.pdbx_description
1 polymer ?
#
loop_
_entity_poly.entity_id
_entity_poly.type
_entity_poly.pdbx_seq_one_letter_code
_entity_poly.pdbx_strand_id
1 'polypeptide(L)'
;MSTLPTSVGLGGDGDEIVAIDDVERAFGVKLDKAHAAQWHTAGDVFASLCQALPADHVDDDLWSRFTQVLTDQTDVDPKSIEKESPLLSQSRLWVKVANASAVVWIAVAGVMLALLGWALL
;
A
#
# COMPACT_ATOMS: atom_id res chain seq x y z
N MET A 1 12.79 -24.62 4.32
CA MET A 1 11.84 -23.97 3.38
C MET A 1 11.91 -22.49 3.68
N SER A 2 12.40 -21.67 2.75
CA SER A 2 12.37 -20.21 2.94
C SER A 2 10.95 -19.75 2.65
N THR A 3 10.12 -19.69 3.69
CA THR A 3 8.80 -19.04 3.61
C THR A 3 9.07 -17.55 3.51
N LEU A 4 8.75 -16.95 2.38
CA LEU A 4 8.78 -15.50 2.25
C LEU A 4 7.79 -14.91 3.27
N PRO A 5 8.11 -13.78 3.92
CA PRO A 5 7.20 -13.13 4.86
C PRO A 5 5.84 -12.84 4.21
N THR A 6 4.77 -13.01 4.99
CA THR A 6 3.41 -12.67 4.55
C THR A 6 3.34 -11.18 4.23
N SER A 7 2.78 -10.82 3.08
CA SER A 7 2.55 -9.41 2.75
C SER A 7 1.36 -8.86 3.52
N VAL A 8 1.40 -7.57 3.86
CA VAL A 8 0.27 -6.82 4.43
C VAL A 8 -0.92 -6.76 3.47
N GLY A 9 -0.72 -6.94 2.17
CA GLY A 9 -1.81 -7.08 1.19
C GLY A 9 -2.16 -5.79 0.45
N LEU A 10 -1.49 -4.68 0.76
CA LEU A 10 -1.76 -3.37 0.18
C LEU A 10 -1.55 -3.37 -1.34
N GLY A 11 -2.56 -2.92 -2.09
CA GLY A 11 -2.77 -3.34 -3.47
C GLY A 11 -2.71 -2.25 -4.55
N GLY A 12 -2.65 -0.98 -4.16
CA GLY A 12 -2.61 0.18 -5.05
C GLY A 12 -3.98 0.69 -5.45
N ASP A 13 -5.06 0.20 -4.83
CA ASP A 13 -6.43 0.68 -5.05
C ASP A 13 -6.83 1.84 -4.12
N GLY A 14 -5.88 2.31 -3.30
CA GLY A 14 -6.06 3.41 -2.35
C GLY A 14 -6.22 2.93 -0.90
N ASP A 15 -6.26 1.62 -0.68
CA ASP A 15 -6.25 1.01 0.66
C ASP A 15 -5.04 1.44 1.50
N GLU A 16 -3.91 1.80 0.88
CA GLU A 16 -2.70 2.23 1.59
C GLU A 16 -2.85 3.55 2.30
N ILE A 17 -3.54 4.50 1.65
CA ILE A 17 -3.78 5.82 2.23
C ILE A 17 -4.71 5.68 3.43
N VAL A 18 -5.75 4.85 3.29
CA VAL A 18 -6.71 4.56 4.36
C VAL A 18 -6.02 3.84 5.52
N ALA A 19 -5.20 2.82 5.25
CA ALA A 19 -4.48 2.08 6.28
C ALA A 19 -3.53 2.98 7.09
N ILE A 20 -2.78 3.86 6.42
CA ILE A 20 -1.90 4.81 7.12
C ILE A 20 -2.70 5.85 7.90
N ASP A 21 -3.79 6.38 7.35
CA ASP A 21 -4.65 7.32 8.07
C ASP A 21 -5.36 6.67 9.28
N ASP A 22 -5.69 5.38 9.20
CA ASP A 22 -6.24 4.60 10.30
C ASP A 22 -5.21 4.39 11.41
N VAL A 23 -3.95 4.10 11.06
CA VAL A 23 -2.83 4.07 12.03
C VAL A 23 -2.65 5.44 12.71
N GLU A 24 -2.56 6.52 11.95
CA GLU A 24 -2.45 7.87 12.52
C GLU A 24 -3.58 8.19 13.49
N ARG A 25 -4.82 7.84 13.12
CA ARG A 25 -6.01 8.04 13.95
C ARG A 25 -6.00 7.18 15.21
N ALA A 26 -5.63 5.91 15.10
CA ALA A 26 -5.64 4.97 16.22
C ALA A 26 -4.57 5.32 17.28
N PHE A 27 -3.43 5.83 16.85
CA PHE A 27 -2.32 6.19 17.74
C PHE A 27 -2.29 7.68 18.10
N GLY A 28 -3.18 8.49 17.53
CA GLY A 28 -3.27 9.92 17.83
C GLY A 28 -2.05 10.73 17.38
N VAL A 29 -1.35 10.26 16.34
CA VAL A 29 -0.12 10.87 15.82
C VAL A 29 -0.27 11.25 14.35
N LYS A 30 0.70 12.00 13.85
CA LYS A 30 0.93 12.16 12.41
C LYS A 30 2.30 11.58 12.09
N LEU A 31 2.34 10.63 11.17
CA LEU A 31 3.59 10.04 10.73
C LEU A 31 4.33 11.03 9.85
N ASP A 32 5.66 11.06 9.94
CA ASP A 32 6.46 11.83 9.00
C ASP A 32 6.46 11.14 7.64
N LYS A 33 5.61 11.63 6.74
CA LYS A 33 5.46 11.11 5.38
C LYS A 33 6.59 11.57 4.44
N ALA A 34 7.55 12.40 4.89
CA ALA A 34 8.68 12.86 4.05
C ALA A 34 9.53 11.68 3.52
N HIS A 35 9.60 10.59 4.28
CA HIS A 35 10.34 9.38 3.93
C HIS A 35 9.42 8.22 3.53
N ALA A 36 8.13 8.46 3.29
CA ALA A 36 7.17 7.41 2.95
C ALA A 36 7.55 6.64 1.67
N ALA A 37 8.29 7.27 0.75
CA ALA A 37 8.83 6.60 -0.44
C ALA A 37 9.80 5.45 -0.14
N GLN A 38 10.36 5.40 1.08
CA GLN A 38 11.27 4.36 1.56
C GLN A 38 10.54 3.27 2.36
N TRP A 39 9.23 3.42 2.60
CA TRP A 39 8.45 2.40 3.31
C TRP A 39 8.16 1.23 2.37
N HIS A 40 8.83 0.11 2.62
CA HIS A 40 8.68 -1.11 1.83
C HIS A 40 8.07 -2.24 2.66
N THR A 41 8.23 -2.17 3.98
CA THR A 41 7.82 -3.19 4.93
C THR A 41 6.95 -2.61 6.05
N ALA A 42 6.21 -3.48 6.74
CA ALA A 42 5.47 -3.10 7.95
C ALA A 42 6.40 -2.50 9.02
N GLY A 43 7.65 -2.98 9.10
CA GLY A 43 8.67 -2.46 10.00
C GLY A 43 9.08 -1.02 9.72
N ASP A 44 9.10 -0.58 8.47
CA ASP A 44 9.45 0.80 8.11
C ASP A 44 8.38 1.78 8.61
N VAL A 45 7.11 1.42 8.44
CA VAL A 45 5.97 2.20 8.93
C VAL A 45 5.96 2.20 10.47
N PHE A 46 6.20 1.04 11.08
CA PHE A 46 6.30 0.92 12.54
C PHE A 46 7.43 1.77 13.13
N ALA A 47 8.58 1.83 12.46
CA ALA A 47 9.67 2.68 12.90
C ALA A 47 9.28 4.17 12.87
N SER A 48 8.52 4.59 11.85
CA SER A 48 7.96 5.95 11.79
C SER A 48 6.95 6.19 12.93
N LEU A 49 6.09 5.21 13.23
CA LEU A 49 5.17 5.30 14.36
C LEU A 49 5.90 5.47 15.69
N CYS A 50 6.95 4.67 15.94
CA CYS A 50 7.75 4.79 17.17
C CYS A 50 8.45 6.15 17.29
N GLN A 51 8.85 6.79 16.18
CA GLN A 51 9.43 8.13 16.19
C GLN A 51 8.39 9.22 16.47
N ALA A 52 7.14 9.01 16.07
CA ALA A 52 6.05 9.96 16.27
C ALA A 52 5.42 9.86 17.67
N LEU A 53 5.54 8.70 18.34
CA LEU A 53 4.99 8.47 19.67
C LEU A 53 5.85 9.13 20.77
N PRO A 54 5.23 9.62 21.86
CA PRO A 54 5.96 9.98 23.07
C PRO A 54 6.68 8.76 23.66
N ALA A 55 7.87 8.96 24.26
CA ALA A 55 8.70 7.88 24.79
C ALA A 55 7.97 6.94 25.79
N ASP A 56 6.96 7.45 26.50
CA ASP A 56 6.19 6.71 27.49
C ASP A 56 5.10 5.80 26.88
N HIS A 57 4.91 5.81 25.55
CA HIS A 57 3.86 5.06 24.84
C HIS A 57 4.38 3.86 24.05
N VAL A 58 5.69 3.58 24.11
CA VAL A 58 6.30 2.40 23.48
C VAL A 58 6.25 1.25 24.50
N ASP A 59 5.25 0.40 24.37
CA ASP A 59 5.09 -0.82 25.16
C ASP A 59 5.24 -2.10 24.32
N ASP A 60 5.30 -3.25 24.99
CA ASP A 60 5.50 -4.56 24.35
C ASP A 60 4.32 -4.95 23.43
N ASP A 61 3.14 -4.38 23.65
CA ASP A 61 1.91 -4.65 22.88
C ASP A 61 1.75 -3.70 21.68
N LEU A 62 2.63 -2.70 21.52
CA LEU A 62 2.53 -1.68 20.48
C LEU A 62 2.54 -2.30 19.08
N TRP A 63 3.40 -3.30 18.84
CA TRP A 63 3.45 -4.02 17.56
C TRP A 63 2.12 -4.71 17.25
N SER A 64 1.54 -5.40 18.24
CA SER A 64 0.28 -6.15 18.09
C SER A 64 -0.88 -5.22 17.74
N ARG A 65 -0.99 -4.08 18.43
CA ARG A 65 -2.00 -3.06 18.13
C ARG A 65 -1.77 -2.43 16.76
N PHE A 66 -0.51 -2.18 16.41
CA PHE A 66 -0.14 -1.63 15.12
C PHE A 66 -0.52 -2.54 13.97
N THR A 67 -0.16 -3.83 14.01
CA THR A 67 -0.48 -4.76 12.92
C THR A 67 -1.97 -4.98 12.80
N GLN A 68 -2.70 -5.00 13.91
CA GLN A 68 -4.16 -5.07 13.91
C GLN A 68 -4.79 -3.91 13.11
N VAL A 69 -4.35 -2.68 13.35
CA VAL A 69 -4.85 -1.51 12.61
C VAL A 69 -4.35 -1.51 11.16
N LEU A 70 -3.10 -1.93 10.93
CA LEU A 70 -2.50 -1.92 9.60
C LEU A 70 -3.19 -2.90 8.63
N THR A 71 -3.67 -4.04 9.13
CA THR A 71 -4.33 -5.07 8.29
C THR A 71 -5.85 -4.98 8.27
N ASP A 72 -6.47 -4.02 8.94
CA ASP A 72 -7.94 -3.84 8.97
C ASP A 72 -8.54 -3.68 7.57
N GLN A 73 -7.76 -3.17 6.60
CA GLN A 73 -8.18 -2.98 5.22
C GLN A 73 -7.94 -4.20 4.31
N THR A 74 -7.13 -5.18 4.72
CA THR A 74 -6.57 -6.20 3.80
C THR A 74 -6.95 -7.64 4.09
N ASP A 75 -7.82 -7.91 5.08
CA ASP A 75 -8.24 -9.26 5.54
C ASP A 75 -7.06 -10.19 5.91
N VAL A 76 -5.85 -9.63 6.01
CA VAL A 76 -4.65 -10.37 6.40
C VAL A 76 -4.65 -10.54 7.92
N ASP A 77 -4.34 -11.76 8.37
CA ASP A 77 -4.21 -12.03 9.80
C ASP A 77 -3.07 -11.19 10.40
N PRO A 78 -3.35 -10.25 11.33
CA PRO A 78 -2.33 -9.37 11.90
C PRO A 78 -1.24 -10.13 12.66
N LYS A 79 -1.50 -11.36 13.12
CA LYS A 79 -0.51 -12.22 13.79
C LYS A 79 0.50 -12.84 12.83
N SER A 80 0.20 -12.84 11.54
CA SER A 80 1.08 -13.34 10.49
C SER A 80 2.06 -12.29 9.95
N ILE A 81 1.93 -11.04 10.40
CA ILE A 81 2.77 -9.91 9.98
C ILE A 81 4.03 -9.83 10.83
N GLU A 82 5.17 -9.85 10.15
CA GLU A 82 6.51 -9.65 10.69
C GLU A 82 7.03 -8.26 10.30
N LYS A 83 8.15 -7.80 10.88
CA LYS A 83 8.71 -6.49 10.52
C LYS A 83 9.14 -6.44 9.06
N GLU A 84 9.59 -7.56 8.54
CA GLU A 84 10.07 -7.76 7.19
C GLU A 84 8.91 -8.00 6.20
N SER A 85 7.67 -8.10 6.68
CA SER A 85 6.48 -8.26 5.85
C SER A 85 6.37 -7.12 4.84
N PRO A 86 6.36 -7.40 3.52
CA PRO A 86 6.18 -6.38 2.51
C PRO A 86 4.81 -5.72 2.65
N LEU A 87 4.76 -4.38 2.58
CA LEU A 87 3.49 -3.66 2.54
C LEU A 87 2.65 -4.13 1.35
N LEU A 88 3.28 -4.12 0.18
CA LEU A 88 2.60 -4.42 -1.08
C LEU A 88 2.51 -5.92 -1.35
N SER A 89 1.31 -6.36 -1.72
CA SER A 89 1.10 -7.70 -2.26
C SER A 89 1.76 -7.84 -3.63
N GLN A 90 2.42 -8.98 -3.90
CA GLN A 90 2.98 -9.29 -5.22
C GLN A 90 1.94 -9.52 -6.32
N SER A 91 0.65 -9.25 -6.08
CA SER A 91 -0.42 -9.25 -7.10
C SER A 91 -0.29 -8.12 -8.14
N ARG A 92 0.94 -7.79 -8.58
CA ARG A 92 1.25 -7.06 -9.82
C ARG A 92 0.66 -7.70 -11.09
N LEU A 93 0.05 -8.88 -10.99
CA LEU A 93 -0.71 -9.49 -12.09
C LEU A 93 -1.87 -8.58 -12.52
N TRP A 94 -2.61 -7.99 -11.58
CA TRP A 94 -3.74 -7.13 -11.92
C TRP A 94 -3.32 -5.75 -12.44
N VAL A 95 -2.25 -5.17 -11.89
CA VAL A 95 -1.66 -3.93 -12.42
C VAL A 95 -1.17 -4.12 -13.86
N LYS A 96 -0.57 -5.27 -14.19
CA LYS A 96 -0.21 -5.60 -15.58
C LYS A 96 -1.43 -5.77 -16.49
N VAL A 97 -2.50 -6.39 -16.02
CA VAL A 97 -3.76 -6.55 -16.77
C VAL A 97 -4.44 -5.19 -17.00
N ALA A 98 -4.47 -4.32 -15.99
CA ALA A 98 -5.02 -2.97 -16.09
C ALA A 98 -4.19 -2.06 -17.02
N ASN A 99 -2.86 -2.12 -16.97
CA ASN A 99 -2.03 -1.38 -17.93
C ASN A 99 -2.20 -1.91 -19.36
N ALA A 100 -2.30 -3.22 -19.54
CA ALA A 100 -2.53 -3.80 -20.86
C ALA A 100 -3.88 -3.34 -21.45
N SER A 101 -4.93 -3.24 -20.64
CA SER A 101 -6.24 -2.76 -21.12
C SER A 101 -6.21 -1.27 -21.46
N ALA A 102 -5.53 -0.44 -20.67
CA ALA A 102 -5.38 0.99 -20.95
C ALA A 102 -4.65 1.25 -22.28
N VAL A 103 -3.57 0.51 -22.57
CA VAL A 103 -2.83 0.64 -23.84
C VAL A 103 -3.70 0.29 -25.05
N VAL A 104 -4.54 -0.75 -24.93
CA VAL A 104 -5.50 -1.11 -25.99
C VAL A 104 -6.50 0.01 -26.25
N TRP A 105 -7.07 0.60 -25.21
CA TRP A 105 -8.03 1.71 -25.37
C TRP A 105 -7.39 2.97 -25.94
N ILE A 106 -6.16 3.30 -25.55
CA ILE A 106 -5.40 4.42 -26.14
C ILE A 106 -5.16 4.19 -27.63
N ALA A 107 -4.78 2.97 -28.04
CA ALA A 107 -4.58 2.63 -29.45
C ALA A 107 -5.89 2.76 -30.25
N VAL A 108 -7.01 2.26 -29.72
CA VAL A 108 -8.33 2.37 -30.37
C VAL A 108 -8.75 3.83 -30.52
N ALA A 109 -8.62 4.63 -29.47
CA ALA A 109 -8.93 6.06 -29.52
C ALA A 109 -8.06 6.81 -30.53
N GLY A 110 -6.76 6.50 -30.59
CA GLY A 110 -5.84 7.07 -31.58
C GLY A 110 -6.23 6.75 -33.02
N VAL A 111 -6.61 5.50 -33.32
CA VAL A 111 -7.06 5.08 -34.65
C VAL A 111 -8.37 5.76 -35.04
N MET A 112 -9.35 5.85 -34.14
CA MET A 112 -10.62 6.55 -34.37
C MET A 112 -10.40 8.04 -34.69
N LEU A 113 -9.52 8.72 -33.96
CA LEU A 113 -9.18 10.12 -34.23
C LEU A 113 -8.50 10.31 -35.59
N ALA A 114 -7.61 9.40 -35.98
CA ALA A 114 -6.96 9.44 -37.29
C ALA A 114 -7.97 9.24 -38.44
N LEU A 115 -8.91 8.30 -38.30
CA LEU A 115 -9.96 8.05 -39.29
C LEU A 115 -10.93 9.24 -39.41
N LEU A 116 -11.31 9.86 -38.29
CA LEU A 116 -12.14 11.07 -38.28
C LEU A 116 -11.41 12.26 -38.92
N GLY A 117 -10.13 12.45 -38.61
CA GLY A 117 -9.31 13.50 -39.22
C GLY A 117 -9.13 13.32 -40.73
N TRP A 118 -9.00 12.08 -41.21
CA TRP A 118 -8.93 11.78 -42.64
C TRP A 118 -10.27 12.02 -43.36
N ALA A 119 -11.40 11.68 -42.73
CA ALA A 119 -12.73 11.87 -43.33
C ALA A 119 -13.20 13.33 -43.40
N LEU A 120 -12.56 14.22 -42.64
CA LEU A 120 -12.85 15.66 -42.58
C LEU A 120 -11.92 16.51 -43.46
N LEU A 121 -10.95 15.89 -44.15
CA LEU A 121 -9.98 16.48 -45.07
C LEU A 121 -10.41 16.25 -46.53
#